data_AF-A0A087D991-F1
#
_entry.id   AF-A0A087D991-F1
#
_cell.length_a   1.000
_cell.length_b   1.000
_cell.length_c   1.000
_cell.angle_alpha   90.00
_cell.angle_beta   90.00
_cell.angle_gamma   90.00
#
_symmetry.space_group_name_H-M   'P 1'
#
loop_
_entity.id
_entity.type
_entity.pdbx_description
1 polymer ?
#
loop_
_entity_poly.entity_id
_entity_poly.type
_entity_poly.pdbx_seq_one_letter_code
_entity_poly.pdbx_strand_id
1 'polypeptide(L)'
;MPDDGPTVIVPSEEAAQVQAQAVEPPADTERIPVVHPAAETMPAAIPPVTPMSERSKIQSQERLASLVQSVEQEALAAGVPSPPIQSQSQPQPLVVQAPTATQPVVQVPAGVQQSVAQSSSRAAKPSLAQSVVQSVTQSMPAIVTNGTGSGLKPVVMTGVIPAVVLEGGMRPVMPQEVRDRLISLERAEGSVAVVGSMNADYTVTARRLPEPGETVRGGALRILPGGKGANQASAAARLGANVCIYGAVGNDPNADFLLGELDAAGVDTSEILRTEGATGTTVITVDANGENTIVYSPGANGKVSAGYVQSHRDALADASVLGLCLESPMTTVIAAAEAAHADGVTVLLNESPFLPELPHELVTSTDILLVNEHEAAQLLELDEPDGGDWSGCDWDDVVSRIADYGFERAIVTLGDQGSVVIENYRWYRVDVAKVPAKDTTGCGDAFMGTVLSGLAAGYSLLESAQMASYVAGYAATRLGAQASFGSAADVLAYFSA
;
A
#
# COMPACT_ATOMS: atom_id res chain seq x y z
N MET A 1 23.67 56.55 11.77
CA MET A 1 23.78 57.33 13.02
C MET A 1 23.12 58.68 12.80
N PRO A 2 22.01 58.99 13.49
CA PRO A 2 21.09 58.13 14.27
C PRO A 2 19.68 58.05 13.62
N ASP A 3 18.87 57.01 13.80
CA ASP A 3 18.18 56.52 15.01
C ASP A 3 17.20 57.55 15.63
N ASP A 4 15.90 57.28 15.53
CA ASP A 4 15.02 57.16 16.71
C ASP A 4 13.62 56.63 16.32
N GLY A 5 13.16 55.66 17.11
CA GLY A 5 12.01 54.79 16.87
C GLY A 5 10.61 55.36 17.20
N PRO A 6 9.58 54.49 17.27
CA PRO A 6 8.18 54.86 17.21
C PRO A 6 7.51 55.02 18.59
N THR A 7 6.47 55.86 18.65
CA THR A 7 5.55 55.92 19.81
C THR A 7 4.11 55.78 19.36
N VAL A 8 3.45 54.75 19.88
CA VAL A 8 2.04 54.36 19.77
C VAL A 8 1.17 55.24 20.66
N ILE A 9 0.00 55.70 20.18
CA ILE A 9 -1.25 55.89 20.97
C ILE A 9 -2.49 55.76 20.04
N VAL A 10 -3.40 54.84 20.39
CA VAL A 10 -4.78 54.67 19.86
C VAL A 10 -5.74 55.61 20.62
N PRO A 11 -6.89 56.06 20.08
CA PRO A 11 -8.13 55.33 20.45
C PRO A 11 -9.34 55.38 19.47
N SER A 12 -10.17 54.35 19.63
CA SER A 12 -11.65 54.29 19.68
C SER A 12 -12.54 54.52 18.45
N GLU A 13 -13.48 53.56 18.35
CA GLU A 13 -14.66 53.41 17.49
C GLU A 13 -15.68 54.57 17.59
N GLU A 14 -16.37 54.89 16.48
CA GLU A 14 -17.83 55.02 16.46
C GLU A 14 -18.43 55.13 15.04
N ALA A 15 -19.44 54.29 14.80
CA ALA A 15 -20.64 54.46 13.97
C ALA A 15 -20.52 54.91 12.49
N ALA A 16 -20.69 53.96 11.57
CA ALA A 16 -21.11 54.23 10.19
C ALA A 16 -22.57 53.76 9.96
N GLN A 17 -23.48 54.73 9.81
CA GLN A 17 -24.77 54.56 9.14
C GLN A 17 -24.55 54.62 7.63
N VAL A 18 -24.96 53.60 6.87
CA VAL A 18 -25.28 53.75 5.44
C VAL A 18 -26.48 52.87 5.06
N GLN A 19 -27.44 53.53 4.40
CA GLN A 19 -28.65 53.00 3.80
C GLN A 19 -28.38 52.09 2.59
N ALA A 20 -29.17 51.03 2.43
CA ALA A 20 -29.42 50.37 1.14
C ALA A 20 -30.88 49.85 1.16
N GLN A 21 -31.80 50.61 0.55
CA GLN A 21 -32.43 50.33 -0.75
C GLN A 21 -33.30 49.06 -0.76
N ALA A 22 -34.61 49.30 -0.77
CA ALA A 22 -35.66 48.33 -1.05
C ALA A 22 -35.66 47.97 -2.54
N VAL A 23 -35.71 46.68 -2.83
CA VAL A 23 -36.03 46.13 -4.16
C VAL A 23 -37.19 45.16 -3.97
N GLU A 24 -38.28 45.41 -4.70
CA GLU A 24 -39.52 44.64 -4.71
C GLU A 24 -39.34 43.22 -5.29
N PRO A 25 -40.14 42.23 -4.86
CA PRO A 25 -40.05 40.86 -5.35
C PRO A 25 -40.82 40.68 -6.68
N PRO A 26 -40.34 39.85 -7.63
CA PRO A 26 -41.15 39.47 -8.77
C PRO A 26 -42.17 38.40 -8.36
N ALA A 27 -43.42 38.64 -8.75
CA ALA A 27 -44.49 37.67 -8.80
C ALA A 27 -44.33 36.81 -10.06
N ASP A 28 -44.28 35.49 -9.91
CA ASP A 28 -44.90 34.57 -10.86
C ASP A 28 -45.07 33.19 -10.22
N THR A 29 -46.33 32.89 -9.89
CA THR A 29 -46.80 31.56 -9.47
C THR A 29 -47.13 30.73 -10.71
N GLU A 30 -46.20 29.89 -11.15
CA GLU A 30 -46.51 28.82 -12.09
C GLU A 30 -46.93 27.54 -11.36
N ARG A 31 -48.02 26.95 -11.87
CA ARG A 31 -48.77 25.83 -11.33
C ARG A 31 -48.03 24.52 -11.57
N ILE A 32 -47.71 23.80 -10.50
CA ILE A 32 -47.28 22.39 -10.55
C ILE A 32 -48.50 21.52 -10.91
N PRO A 33 -48.48 20.72 -12.00
CA PRO A 33 -49.55 19.77 -12.26
C PRO A 33 -49.41 18.56 -11.34
N VAL A 34 -50.47 18.28 -10.59
CA VAL A 34 -50.68 17.05 -9.81
C VAL A 34 -50.83 15.88 -10.78
N VAL A 35 -49.88 14.95 -10.77
CA VAL A 35 -50.00 13.66 -11.47
C VAL A 35 -50.66 12.66 -10.51
N HIS A 36 -51.84 12.17 -10.87
CA HIS A 36 -52.48 11.02 -10.22
C HIS A 36 -51.76 9.72 -10.63
N PRO A 37 -51.42 8.81 -9.70
CA PRO A 37 -50.91 7.50 -10.08
C PRO A 37 -52.05 6.62 -10.62
N ALA A 38 -51.87 6.13 -11.85
CA ALA A 38 -52.71 5.09 -12.45
C ALA A 38 -52.32 3.70 -11.94
N ALA A 39 -53.29 2.80 -11.99
CA ALA A 39 -53.35 1.53 -11.29
C ALA A 39 -52.26 0.49 -11.65
N GLU A 40 -51.88 -0.22 -10.58
CA GLU A 40 -51.24 -1.52 -10.43
C GLU A 40 -51.16 -2.44 -11.66
N THR A 41 -49.93 -2.90 -11.96
CA THR A 41 -49.68 -4.26 -12.47
C THR A 41 -48.62 -4.91 -11.56
N MET A 42 -48.93 -6.09 -11.03
CA MET A 42 -48.12 -6.79 -10.01
C MET A 42 -46.77 -7.30 -10.56
N PRO A 43 -45.70 -7.33 -9.73
CA PRO A 43 -44.39 -7.82 -10.14
C PRO A 43 -44.31 -9.35 -10.14
N ALA A 44 -43.42 -9.87 -10.99
CA ALA A 44 -43.02 -11.27 -11.04
C ALA A 44 -42.31 -11.72 -9.74
N ALA A 45 -42.41 -13.01 -9.44
CA ALA A 45 -42.10 -13.65 -8.17
C ALA A 45 -40.68 -13.41 -7.63
N ILE A 46 -40.61 -13.14 -6.31
CA ILE A 46 -39.40 -13.11 -5.49
C ILE A 46 -38.92 -14.56 -5.25
N PRO A 47 -37.64 -14.90 -5.48
CA PRO A 47 -37.11 -16.23 -5.16
C PRO A 47 -37.00 -16.45 -3.63
N PRO A 48 -37.05 -17.70 -3.14
CA PRO A 48 -37.10 -17.98 -1.71
C PRO A 48 -35.80 -17.55 -1.00
N VAL A 49 -35.96 -16.81 0.10
CA VAL A 49 -34.88 -16.41 1.00
C VAL A 49 -34.26 -17.65 1.64
N THR A 50 -32.95 -17.83 1.45
CA THR A 50 -32.17 -18.88 2.10
C THR A 50 -32.07 -18.60 3.61
N PRO A 51 -32.20 -19.58 4.52
CA PRO A 51 -32.14 -19.31 5.95
C PRO A 51 -30.73 -18.86 6.35
N MET A 52 -30.66 -17.64 6.91
CA MET A 52 -29.47 -17.04 7.50
C MET A 52 -28.83 -17.93 8.57
N SER A 53 -27.50 -18.08 8.50
CA SER A 53 -26.70 -18.79 9.52
C SER A 53 -26.79 -18.08 10.88
N GLU A 54 -26.68 -18.81 12.00
CA GLU A 54 -26.74 -18.21 13.35
C GLU A 54 -25.72 -17.07 13.54
N ARG A 55 -24.56 -17.17 12.87
CA ARG A 55 -23.51 -16.14 12.87
C ARG A 55 -23.98 -14.82 12.25
N SER A 56 -24.73 -14.89 11.15
CA SER A 56 -25.29 -13.71 10.48
C SER A 56 -26.40 -13.04 11.29
N LYS A 57 -27.17 -13.79 12.08
CA LYS A 57 -28.19 -13.23 13.00
C LYS A 57 -27.57 -12.46 14.16
N ILE A 58 -26.45 -12.97 14.69
CA ILE A 58 -25.69 -12.31 15.77
C ILE A 58 -25.09 -10.99 15.27
N GLN A 59 -24.48 -10.98 14.08
CA GLN A 59 -23.94 -9.76 13.47
C GLN A 59 -25.03 -8.72 13.15
N SER A 60 -26.23 -9.15 12.74
CA SER A 60 -27.35 -8.21 12.54
C SER A 60 -27.85 -7.58 13.85
N GLN A 61 -27.81 -8.31 14.97
CA GLN A 61 -28.18 -7.79 16.28
C GLN A 61 -27.12 -6.82 16.84
N GLU A 62 -25.83 -7.09 16.63
CA GLU A 62 -24.73 -6.19 17.00
C GLU A 62 -24.76 -4.88 16.18
N ARG A 63 -25.06 -4.96 14.87
CA ARG A 63 -25.24 -3.77 14.02
C ARG A 63 -26.42 -2.90 14.50
N LEU A 64 -27.55 -3.52 14.84
CA LEU A 64 -28.72 -2.81 15.35
C LEU A 64 -28.43 -2.13 16.70
N ALA A 65 -27.67 -2.78 17.58
CA ALA A 65 -27.26 -2.19 18.86
C ALA A 65 -26.32 -0.99 18.67
N SER A 66 -25.38 -1.06 17.71
CA SER A 66 -24.49 0.07 17.40
C SER A 66 -25.22 1.27 16.79
N LEU A 67 -26.23 1.00 15.95
CA LEU A 67 -27.06 2.04 15.33
C LEU A 67 -27.97 2.73 16.34
N VAL A 68 -28.49 1.99 17.32
CA VAL A 68 -29.24 2.57 18.44
C VAL A 68 -28.34 3.46 19.30
N GLN A 69 -27.10 3.03 19.57
CA GLN A 69 -26.13 3.85 20.31
C GLN A 69 -25.70 5.12 19.57
N SER A 70 -25.54 5.07 18.24
CA SER A 70 -25.19 6.25 17.45
C SER A 70 -26.33 7.27 17.43
N VAL A 71 -27.57 6.80 17.27
CA VAL A 71 -28.77 7.66 17.32
C VAL A 71 -28.99 8.26 18.73
N GLU A 72 -28.68 7.51 19.79
CA GLU A 72 -28.72 8.03 21.16
C GLU A 72 -27.66 9.11 21.41
N GLN A 73 -26.44 8.95 20.87
CA GLN A 73 -25.38 9.97 20.98
C GLN A 73 -25.71 11.24 20.19
N GLU A 74 -26.29 11.12 19.00
CA GLU A 74 -26.75 12.26 18.20
C GLU A 74 -27.93 12.99 18.86
N ALA A 75 -28.88 12.25 19.44
CA ALA A 75 -30.00 12.83 20.20
C ALA A 75 -29.53 13.59 21.46
N LEU A 76 -28.48 13.10 22.13
CA LEU A 76 -27.87 13.74 23.28
C LEU A 76 -27.10 15.02 22.89
N ALA A 77 -26.41 15.00 21.75
CA ALA A 77 -25.74 16.18 21.18
C ALA A 77 -26.74 17.25 20.71
N ALA A 78 -27.96 16.85 20.31
CA ALA A 78 -29.03 17.73 19.87
C ALA A 78 -29.95 18.24 21.01
N GLY A 79 -29.70 17.87 22.27
CA GLY A 79 -30.46 18.36 23.43
C GLY A 79 -31.89 17.82 23.57
N VAL A 80 -32.19 16.67 22.95
CA VAL A 80 -33.52 16.04 23.01
C VAL A 80 -33.60 15.11 24.22
N PRO A 81 -34.54 15.29 25.17
CA PRO A 81 -34.65 14.40 26.33
C PRO A 81 -35.24 13.03 25.97
N SER A 82 -34.54 11.96 26.34
CA SER A 82 -34.94 10.56 26.11
C SER A 82 -36.12 10.13 27.02
N PRO A 83 -37.07 9.30 26.54
CA PRO A 83 -38.12 8.72 27.37
C PRO A 83 -37.60 7.51 28.19
N PRO A 84 -38.22 7.18 29.34
CA PRO A 84 -37.74 6.09 30.20
C PRO A 84 -38.25 4.73 29.70
N ILE A 85 -37.36 3.78 29.41
CA ILE A 85 -37.73 2.37 29.19
C ILE A 85 -36.92 1.44 30.12
N GLN A 86 -37.68 0.55 30.77
CA GLN A 86 -37.30 -0.35 31.85
C GLN A 86 -36.44 -1.53 31.38
N SER A 87 -35.46 -1.90 32.21
CA SER A 87 -34.56 -3.05 32.02
C SER A 87 -35.30 -4.40 32.11
N GLN A 88 -35.16 -5.25 31.11
CA GLN A 88 -35.40 -6.69 31.25
C GLN A 88 -34.23 -7.50 30.67
N SER A 89 -33.49 -8.12 31.60
CA SER A 89 -32.93 -9.49 31.58
C SER A 89 -32.10 -9.98 30.38
N GLN A 90 -30.79 -10.15 30.63
CA GLN A 90 -29.83 -10.92 29.83
C GLN A 90 -30.18 -12.42 29.73
N PRO A 91 -29.85 -13.13 28.62
CA PRO A 91 -29.70 -14.57 28.62
C PRO A 91 -28.24 -15.00 28.89
N GLN A 92 -28.06 -15.97 29.79
CA GLN A 92 -26.76 -16.58 30.15
C GLN A 92 -26.25 -17.57 29.09
N PRO A 93 -24.91 -17.80 28.96
CA PRO A 93 -24.36 -18.84 28.09
C PRO A 93 -24.44 -20.24 28.72
N LEU A 94 -24.80 -21.22 27.88
CA LEU A 94 -24.85 -22.65 28.21
C LEU A 94 -23.44 -23.23 28.33
N VAL A 95 -23.12 -23.81 29.49
CA VAL A 95 -21.91 -24.60 29.74
C VAL A 95 -22.18 -26.06 29.36
N VAL A 96 -21.34 -26.64 28.49
CA VAL A 96 -21.27 -28.10 28.27
C VAL A 96 -19.83 -28.54 28.50
N GLN A 97 -19.63 -29.43 29.48
CA GLN A 97 -18.34 -30.04 29.84
C GLN A 97 -18.22 -31.50 29.39
N ALA A 98 -16.96 -31.88 29.12
CA ALA A 98 -16.28 -33.19 29.27
C ALA A 98 -16.20 -34.11 28.03
N PRO A 99 -15.21 -35.06 27.93
CA PRO A 99 -14.09 -35.35 28.85
C PRO A 99 -12.67 -35.44 28.21
N THR A 100 -11.68 -35.40 29.10
CA THR A 100 -10.23 -35.66 28.97
C THR A 100 -9.84 -36.96 28.25
N ALA A 101 -8.81 -36.88 27.39
CA ALA A 101 -8.01 -38.02 26.94
C ALA A 101 -6.50 -37.69 27.03
N THR A 102 -5.78 -38.61 27.65
CA THR A 102 -4.36 -38.64 28.01
C THR A 102 -3.39 -38.65 26.82
N GLN A 103 -2.33 -37.84 26.89
CA GLN A 103 -1.17 -37.90 25.99
C GLN A 103 -0.13 -38.94 26.46
N PRO A 104 0.60 -39.63 25.56
CA PRO A 104 1.79 -40.39 25.92
C PRO A 104 3.05 -39.52 25.90
N VAL A 105 3.83 -39.64 26.97
CA VAL A 105 5.19 -39.09 27.13
C VAL A 105 6.19 -39.96 26.35
N VAL A 106 7.07 -39.36 25.55
CA VAL A 106 8.24 -40.03 24.94
C VAL A 106 9.52 -39.44 25.53
N GLN A 107 10.31 -40.29 26.18
CA GLN A 107 11.64 -39.99 26.71
C GLN A 107 12.70 -40.06 25.60
N VAL A 108 13.62 -39.09 25.57
CA VAL A 108 14.82 -39.07 24.70
C VAL A 108 16.03 -39.56 25.51
N PRO A 109 16.79 -40.59 25.07
CA PRO A 109 18.05 -40.98 25.72
C PRO A 109 19.18 -39.98 25.44
N ALA A 110 19.99 -39.73 26.46
CA ALA A 110 21.13 -38.82 26.42
C ALA A 110 22.31 -39.36 25.59
N GLY A 111 22.84 -38.51 24.70
CA GLY A 111 24.19 -38.67 24.14
C GLY A 111 24.31 -38.25 22.69
N VAL A 112 24.47 -36.94 22.42
CA VAL A 112 25.40 -36.34 21.43
C VAL A 112 25.47 -34.83 21.74
N GLN A 113 26.33 -34.43 22.67
CA GLN A 113 26.88 -33.07 22.75
C GLN A 113 28.39 -33.24 22.87
N GLN A 114 29.13 -32.94 21.80
CA GLN A 114 30.54 -32.50 21.74
C GLN A 114 31.14 -32.88 20.37
N SER A 115 31.21 -31.93 19.43
CA SER A 115 32.34 -31.75 18.50
C SER A 115 32.12 -30.63 17.45
N VAL A 116 31.78 -29.39 17.84
CA VAL A 116 32.00 -28.22 16.95
C VAL A 116 32.42 -27.02 17.80
N ALA A 117 33.53 -27.16 18.51
CA ALA A 117 34.21 -26.06 19.16
C ALA A 117 35.70 -26.40 19.22
N GLN A 118 36.35 -26.44 18.05
CA GLN A 118 37.81 -26.35 17.86
C GLN A 118 38.14 -26.49 16.37
N SER A 119 38.33 -25.37 15.67
CA SER A 119 39.32 -25.20 14.58
C SER A 119 39.14 -23.88 13.83
N SER A 120 39.39 -22.77 14.52
CA SER A 120 39.82 -21.54 13.83
C SER A 120 41.34 -21.62 13.69
N SER A 121 41.87 -22.11 12.57
CA SER A 121 43.12 -21.60 11.96
C SER A 121 43.54 -22.40 10.72
N ARG A 122 44.08 -21.66 9.75
CA ARG A 122 44.81 -22.05 8.51
C ARG A 122 44.01 -22.30 7.23
N ALA A 123 44.30 -21.42 6.28
CA ALA A 123 44.00 -21.49 4.86
C ALA A 123 44.41 -22.83 4.23
N ALA A 124 43.51 -23.45 3.47
CA ALA A 124 43.79 -24.50 2.51
C ALA A 124 42.77 -24.47 1.34
N LYS A 125 43.26 -24.83 0.16
CA LYS A 125 42.75 -24.60 -1.21
C LYS A 125 41.43 -25.33 -1.55
N PRO A 126 40.68 -24.87 -2.59
CA PRO A 126 39.43 -25.49 -3.02
C PRO A 126 39.71 -26.70 -3.92
N SER A 127 39.91 -27.89 -3.33
CA SER A 127 39.89 -29.15 -4.09
C SER A 127 39.47 -30.38 -3.27
N LEU A 128 38.90 -30.22 -2.08
CA LEU A 128 38.37 -31.32 -1.25
C LEU A 128 36.83 -31.39 -1.21
N ALA A 129 36.12 -30.36 -1.69
CA ALA A 129 34.65 -30.35 -1.71
C ALA A 129 34.03 -31.23 -2.82
N GLN A 130 34.79 -31.55 -3.88
CA GLN A 130 34.31 -32.37 -5.00
C GLN A 130 34.39 -33.89 -4.73
N SER A 131 35.21 -34.36 -3.79
CA SER A 131 35.36 -35.80 -3.53
C SER A 131 34.33 -36.40 -2.57
N VAL A 132 33.60 -35.57 -1.82
CA VAL A 132 32.56 -36.04 -0.86
C VAL A 132 31.20 -36.19 -1.53
N VAL A 133 30.92 -35.42 -2.59
CA VAL A 133 29.66 -35.52 -3.37
C VAL A 133 29.63 -36.78 -4.24
N GLN A 134 30.79 -37.33 -4.61
CA GLN A 134 30.89 -38.50 -5.48
C GLN A 134 30.75 -39.85 -4.76
N SER A 135 30.84 -39.91 -3.42
CA SER A 135 30.70 -41.18 -2.68
C SER A 135 29.27 -41.51 -2.24
N VAL A 136 28.32 -40.57 -2.36
CA VAL A 136 26.92 -40.76 -1.92
C VAL A 136 25.98 -41.19 -3.07
N THR A 137 26.43 -41.10 -4.33
CA THR A 137 25.64 -41.49 -5.51
C THR A 137 25.87 -42.92 -6.01
N GLN A 138 26.67 -43.74 -5.32
CA GLN A 138 26.96 -45.13 -5.71
C GLN A 138 26.39 -46.22 -4.77
N SER A 139 25.26 -45.96 -4.10
CA SER A 139 24.62 -46.99 -3.27
C SER A 139 23.10 -46.88 -3.25
N MET A 140 22.45 -47.23 -4.35
CA MET A 140 21.04 -47.62 -4.36
C MET A 140 20.83 -48.85 -5.25
N PRO A 141 20.27 -49.95 -4.72
CA PRO A 141 19.89 -51.08 -5.55
C PRO A 141 18.54 -50.82 -6.22
N ALA A 142 18.44 -51.21 -7.49
CA ALA A 142 17.21 -51.24 -8.26
C ALA A 142 16.20 -52.23 -7.65
N ILE A 143 14.96 -51.81 -7.41
CA ILE A 143 13.86 -52.72 -7.05
C ILE A 143 12.96 -52.91 -8.28
N VAL A 144 13.00 -54.14 -8.77
CA VAL A 144 12.15 -54.72 -9.82
C VAL A 144 10.74 -54.95 -9.25
N THR A 145 9.71 -54.49 -9.94
CA THR A 145 8.31 -54.76 -9.59
C THR A 145 7.84 -56.10 -10.17
N ASN A 146 7.44 -57.03 -9.31
CA ASN A 146 6.58 -58.16 -9.67
C ASN A 146 5.67 -58.51 -8.48
N GLY A 147 4.37 -58.61 -8.71
CA GLY A 147 3.45 -59.48 -7.97
C GLY A 147 2.84 -58.98 -6.65
N THR A 148 1.54 -58.64 -6.73
CA THR A 148 0.44 -59.01 -5.81
C THR A 148 0.65 -58.96 -4.28
N GLY A 149 -0.17 -58.13 -3.60
CA GLY A 149 -0.68 -58.47 -2.26
C GLY A 149 -0.54 -57.40 -1.17
N SER A 150 -1.68 -56.79 -0.81
CA SER A 150 -2.07 -56.28 0.52
C SER A 150 -1.11 -55.43 1.36
N GLY A 151 -1.44 -54.14 1.44
CA GLY A 151 -1.68 -53.43 2.70
C GLY A 151 -0.49 -53.15 3.62
N LEU A 152 0.19 -52.01 3.41
CA LEU A 152 0.96 -51.28 4.43
C LEU A 152 1.01 -49.79 4.01
N LYS A 153 0.61 -48.89 4.92
CA LYS A 153 0.61 -47.42 4.72
C LYS A 153 2.06 -46.88 4.72
N PRO A 154 2.42 -45.91 3.86
CA PRO A 154 3.73 -45.29 3.90
C PRO A 154 3.83 -44.32 5.09
N VAL A 155 4.87 -44.48 5.90
CA VAL A 155 5.30 -43.52 6.93
C VAL A 155 6.12 -42.46 6.22
N VAL A 156 5.63 -41.21 6.19
CA VAL A 156 6.39 -40.06 5.69
C VAL A 156 7.31 -39.57 6.82
N MET A 157 8.61 -39.79 6.67
CA MET A 157 9.62 -39.24 7.57
C MET A 157 9.97 -37.82 7.11
N THR A 158 9.42 -36.81 7.79
CA THR A 158 9.79 -35.40 7.63
C THR A 158 11.09 -35.14 8.39
N GLY A 159 12.22 -35.24 7.69
CA GLY A 159 13.52 -34.82 8.18
C GLY A 159 13.91 -33.46 7.59
N VAL A 160 13.92 -32.42 8.43
CA VAL A 160 14.44 -31.09 8.09
C VAL A 160 15.96 -31.19 7.91
N ILE A 161 16.44 -31.02 6.67
CA ILE A 161 17.85 -30.81 6.39
C ILE A 161 18.12 -29.31 6.58
N PRO A 162 19.04 -28.89 7.47
CA PRO A 162 19.37 -27.48 7.61
C PRO A 162 20.00 -27.01 6.30
N ALA A 163 19.40 -25.99 5.69
CA ALA A 163 19.90 -25.34 4.49
C ALA A 163 21.29 -24.77 4.77
N VAL A 164 22.32 -25.40 4.20
CA VAL A 164 23.63 -24.78 4.02
C VAL A 164 23.43 -23.75 2.92
N VAL A 165 23.34 -22.47 3.29
CA VAL A 165 23.36 -21.35 2.34
C VAL A 165 24.72 -21.37 1.65
N LEU A 166 24.74 -21.86 0.40
CA LEU A 166 25.84 -21.62 -0.50
C LEU A 166 25.76 -20.15 -0.92
N GLU A 167 26.60 -19.29 -0.35
CA GLU A 167 26.91 -17.96 -0.89
C GLU A 167 27.51 -18.15 -2.29
N GLY A 168 26.64 -18.18 -3.31
CA GLY A 168 27.04 -18.44 -4.70
C GLY A 168 25.88 -18.62 -5.68
N GLY A 169 24.67 -18.13 -5.35
CA GLY A 169 23.57 -18.11 -6.31
C GLY A 169 23.90 -17.14 -7.46
N MET A 170 23.79 -17.60 -8.71
CA MET A 170 23.85 -16.69 -9.87
C MET A 170 22.81 -15.60 -9.69
N ARG A 171 23.23 -14.33 -9.81
CA ARG A 171 22.29 -13.21 -9.83
C ARG A 171 21.32 -13.43 -10.99
N PRO A 172 20.02 -13.16 -10.81
CA PRO A 172 19.06 -13.28 -11.91
C PRO A 172 19.50 -12.36 -13.04
N VAL A 173 19.40 -12.87 -14.27
CA VAL A 173 19.77 -12.11 -15.47
C VAL A 173 18.52 -11.44 -16.00
N MET A 174 18.57 -10.12 -16.19
CA MET A 174 17.47 -9.38 -16.79
C MET A 174 17.27 -9.80 -18.26
N PRO A 175 16.05 -10.18 -18.69
CA PRO A 175 15.71 -10.44 -20.08
C PRO A 175 16.05 -9.25 -20.98
N GLN A 176 16.46 -9.53 -22.22
CA GLN A 176 16.90 -8.48 -23.14
C GLN A 176 15.79 -7.46 -23.44
N GLU A 177 14.55 -7.91 -23.57
CA GLU A 177 13.39 -7.03 -23.80
C GLU A 177 13.18 -6.06 -22.64
N VAL A 178 13.27 -6.53 -21.39
CA VAL A 178 13.16 -5.68 -20.20
C VAL A 178 14.33 -4.68 -20.14
N ARG A 179 15.53 -5.12 -20.48
CA ARG A 179 16.73 -4.27 -20.58
C ARG A 179 16.53 -3.14 -21.60
N ASP A 180 16.06 -3.47 -22.80
CA ASP A 180 15.88 -2.51 -23.88
C ASP A 180 14.82 -1.45 -23.54
N ARG A 181 13.73 -1.87 -22.88
CA ARG A 181 12.69 -0.95 -22.37
C ARG A 181 13.22 -0.04 -21.24
N LEU A 182 14.01 -0.58 -20.31
CA LEU A 182 14.57 0.24 -19.22
C LEU A 182 15.56 1.30 -19.75
N ILE A 183 16.32 0.97 -20.80
CA ILE A 183 17.23 1.91 -21.48
C ILE A 183 16.45 3.02 -22.21
N SER A 184 15.27 2.73 -22.74
CA SER A 184 14.50 3.70 -23.51
C SER A 184 13.80 4.74 -22.63
N LEU A 185 13.55 4.45 -21.34
CA LEU A 185 12.87 5.38 -20.41
C LEU A 185 13.57 6.74 -20.32
N GLU A 186 14.90 6.78 -20.33
CA GLU A 186 15.68 8.03 -20.30
C GLU A 186 15.45 8.94 -21.53
N ARG A 187 14.84 8.41 -22.59
CA ARG A 187 14.57 9.13 -23.85
C ARG A 187 13.08 9.27 -24.13
N ALA A 188 12.22 8.86 -23.20
CA ALA A 188 10.79 8.99 -23.35
C ALA A 188 10.39 10.48 -23.33
N GLU A 189 9.46 10.86 -24.21
CA GLU A 189 8.95 12.24 -24.29
C GLU A 189 7.76 12.47 -23.36
N GLY A 190 7.14 11.41 -22.84
CA GLY A 190 6.01 11.51 -21.93
C GLY A 190 6.40 11.97 -20.53
N SER A 191 5.43 12.53 -19.83
CA SER A 191 5.58 13.13 -18.51
C SER A 191 4.70 12.43 -17.46
N VAL A 192 5.20 12.39 -16.23
CA VAL A 192 4.52 11.82 -15.07
C VAL A 192 4.13 12.96 -14.13
N ALA A 193 2.85 13.06 -13.80
CA ALA A 193 2.38 13.85 -12.67
C ALA A 193 2.19 12.93 -11.46
N VAL A 194 2.59 13.38 -10.27
CA VAL A 194 2.25 12.70 -9.01
C VAL A 194 1.58 13.71 -8.09
N VAL A 195 0.36 13.44 -7.64
CA VAL A 195 -0.29 14.21 -6.58
C VAL A 195 -0.21 13.38 -5.31
N GLY A 196 0.53 13.84 -4.30
CA GLY A 196 0.74 13.03 -3.11
C GLY A 196 1.51 13.68 -1.98
N SER A 197 1.82 12.86 -0.99
CA SER A 197 2.45 13.23 0.27
C SER A 197 3.97 13.38 0.16
N MET A 198 4.50 14.24 1.02
CA MET A 198 5.93 14.36 1.33
C MET A 198 6.09 14.32 2.85
N ASN A 199 6.89 13.38 3.34
CA ASN A 199 7.12 13.19 4.78
C ASN A 199 8.60 13.21 5.14
N ALA A 200 8.93 13.83 6.27
CA ALA A 200 10.18 13.58 6.95
C ALA A 200 10.00 12.39 7.92
N ASP A 201 10.71 11.31 7.69
CA ASP A 201 10.61 10.09 8.48
C ASP A 201 11.69 10.07 9.57
N TYR A 202 11.25 10.30 10.81
CA TYR A 202 12.08 10.28 12.02
C TYR A 202 12.16 8.85 12.56
N THR A 203 13.24 8.18 12.25
CA THR A 203 13.46 6.78 12.64
C THR A 203 14.43 6.67 13.81
N VAL A 204 14.03 5.95 14.86
CA VAL A 204 14.88 5.60 16.01
C VAL A 204 14.84 4.09 16.22
N THR A 205 16.00 3.45 16.26
CA THR A 205 16.10 2.03 16.65
C THR A 205 16.16 1.89 18.17
N ALA A 206 15.48 0.91 18.74
CA ALA A 206 15.52 0.57 20.16
C ALA A 206 15.78 -0.93 20.35
N ARG A 207 16.13 -1.37 21.57
CA ARG A 207 16.25 -2.82 21.85
C ARG A 207 14.90 -3.53 21.83
N ARG A 208 13.85 -2.83 22.27
CA ARG A 208 12.45 -3.24 22.26
C ARG A 208 11.58 -1.99 22.12
N LEU A 209 10.37 -2.15 21.62
CA LEU A 209 9.37 -1.08 21.61
C LEU A 209 8.97 -0.70 23.06
N PRO A 210 8.65 0.58 23.32
CA PRO A 210 8.15 1.02 24.62
C PRO A 210 6.72 0.53 24.86
N GLU A 211 6.39 0.17 26.10
CA GLU A 211 5.00 -0.03 26.52
C GLU A 211 4.34 1.32 26.88
N PRO A 212 2.99 1.41 26.92
CA PRO A 212 2.32 2.64 27.34
C PRO A 212 2.83 3.18 28.69
N GLY A 213 3.29 4.43 28.70
CA GLY A 213 3.84 5.11 29.88
C GLY A 213 5.33 4.85 30.15
N GLU A 214 5.99 4.02 29.35
CA GLU A 214 7.41 3.71 29.50
C GLU A 214 8.32 4.67 28.72
N THR A 215 9.54 4.89 29.22
CA THR A 215 10.62 5.54 28.48
C THR A 215 11.74 4.54 28.19
N VAL A 216 11.98 4.25 26.91
CA VAL A 216 13.06 3.36 26.46
C VAL A 216 14.19 4.20 25.86
N ARG A 217 15.44 3.82 26.14
CA ARG A 217 16.60 4.44 25.50
C ARG A 217 16.72 3.99 24.03
N GLY A 218 16.50 4.92 23.11
CA GLY A 218 16.72 4.73 21.68
C GLY A 218 18.19 4.90 21.26
N GLY A 219 18.47 4.49 20.02
CA GLY A 219 19.72 4.72 19.29
C GLY A 219 19.78 6.12 18.68
N ALA A 220 20.61 6.28 17.66
CA ALA A 220 20.69 7.54 16.94
C ALA A 220 19.41 7.81 16.16
N LEU A 221 18.90 9.04 16.24
CA LEU A 221 17.83 9.51 15.39
C LEU A 221 18.34 9.64 13.96
N ARG A 222 17.59 9.09 13.01
CA ARG A 222 17.80 9.29 11.57
C ARG A 222 16.58 10.00 11.01
N ILE A 223 16.80 11.00 10.17
CA ILE A 223 15.76 11.67 9.40
C ILE A 223 15.97 11.25 7.95
N LEU A 224 14.93 10.67 7.35
CA LEU A 224 14.95 10.16 5.98
C LEU A 224 13.83 10.82 5.18
N PRO A 225 14.00 11.02 3.86
CA PRO A 225 12.90 11.47 3.03
C PRO A 225 11.92 10.31 2.82
N GLY A 226 10.63 10.61 2.92
CA GLY A 226 9.54 9.66 2.82
C GLY A 226 8.26 10.30 2.27
N GLY A 227 7.13 9.63 2.46
CA GLY A 227 5.85 9.94 1.82
C GLY A 227 5.72 9.19 0.50
N LYS A 228 4.60 8.48 0.30
CA LYS A 228 4.38 7.62 -0.87
C LYS A 228 4.50 8.41 -2.18
N GLY A 229 3.87 9.59 -2.25
CA GLY A 229 3.96 10.45 -3.43
C GLY A 229 5.42 10.81 -3.77
N ALA A 230 6.15 11.32 -2.78
CA ALA A 230 7.57 11.66 -2.94
C ALA A 230 8.43 10.44 -3.34
N ASN A 231 8.18 9.28 -2.74
CA ASN A 231 8.92 8.06 -3.05
C ASN A 231 8.65 7.60 -4.50
N GLN A 232 7.39 7.59 -4.93
CA GLN A 232 6.99 7.17 -6.27
C GLN A 232 7.54 8.13 -7.33
N ALA A 233 7.48 9.45 -7.08
CA ALA A 233 8.07 10.46 -7.95
C ALA A 233 9.59 10.32 -8.04
N SER A 234 10.27 10.14 -6.90
CA SER A 234 11.73 9.92 -6.85
C SER A 234 12.16 8.67 -7.61
N ALA A 235 11.42 7.57 -7.45
CA ALA A 235 11.68 6.33 -8.17
C ALA A 235 11.53 6.51 -9.69
N ALA A 236 10.46 7.18 -10.14
CA ALA A 236 10.23 7.45 -11.56
C ALA A 236 11.33 8.36 -12.15
N ALA A 237 11.66 9.46 -11.48
CA ALA A 237 12.66 10.42 -11.95
C ALA A 237 14.06 9.81 -12.07
N ARG A 238 14.45 8.95 -11.12
CA ARG A 238 15.74 8.23 -11.17
C ARG A 238 15.85 7.31 -12.39
N LEU A 239 14.73 6.79 -12.91
CA LEU A 239 14.70 6.00 -14.14
C LEU A 239 14.78 6.87 -15.41
N GLY A 240 14.81 8.19 -15.28
CA GLY A 240 14.91 9.15 -16.37
C GLY A 240 13.58 9.69 -16.87
N ALA A 241 12.46 9.41 -16.19
CA ALA A 241 11.17 10.00 -16.54
C ALA A 241 11.14 11.50 -16.23
N ASN A 242 10.39 12.27 -17.03
CA ASN A 242 10.09 13.66 -16.72
C ASN A 242 8.96 13.71 -15.69
N VAL A 243 9.26 14.04 -14.43
CA VAL A 243 8.31 13.94 -13.31
C VAL A 243 8.08 15.31 -12.69
N CYS A 244 6.81 15.68 -12.52
CA CYS A 244 6.39 16.79 -11.68
C CYS A 244 5.56 16.26 -10.50
N ILE A 245 5.87 16.73 -9.29
CA ILE A 245 5.10 16.39 -8.09
C ILE A 245 4.29 17.59 -7.60
N TYR A 246 3.06 17.29 -7.19
CA TYR A 246 2.07 18.21 -6.67
C TYR A 246 1.71 17.81 -5.25
N GLY A 247 1.58 18.79 -4.37
CA GLY A 247 1.33 18.56 -2.95
C GLY A 247 1.72 19.78 -2.12
N ALA A 248 1.96 19.56 -0.83
CA ALA A 248 2.35 20.65 0.06
C ALA A 248 3.42 20.26 1.08
N VAL A 249 4.29 21.22 1.37
CA VAL A 249 5.24 21.18 2.50
C VAL A 249 4.98 22.36 3.44
N GLY A 250 5.56 22.29 4.64
CA GLY A 250 5.48 23.36 5.63
C GLY A 250 6.48 24.49 5.38
N ASN A 251 6.60 25.37 6.38
CA ASN A 251 7.63 26.42 6.44
C ASN A 251 8.74 26.07 7.44
N ASP A 252 9.11 24.79 7.50
CA ASP A 252 10.10 24.26 8.44
C ASP A 252 11.34 23.68 7.72
N PRO A 253 12.43 23.36 8.43
CA PRO A 253 13.62 22.79 7.81
C PRO A 253 13.40 21.43 7.12
N ASN A 254 12.33 20.70 7.47
CA ASN A 254 12.00 19.45 6.79
C ASN A 254 11.53 19.71 5.37
N ALA A 255 10.84 20.82 5.11
CA ALA A 255 10.47 21.20 3.76
C ALA A 255 11.71 21.32 2.86
N ASP A 256 12.71 22.08 3.29
CA ASP A 256 13.93 22.29 2.50
C ASP A 256 14.73 20.99 2.30
N PHE A 257 14.76 20.14 3.32
CA PHE A 257 15.36 18.80 3.23
C PHE A 257 14.66 17.94 2.17
N LEU A 258 13.33 17.82 2.22
CA LEU A 258 12.58 16.98 1.30
C LEU A 258 12.65 17.48 -0.14
N LEU A 259 12.53 18.80 -0.33
CA LEU A 259 12.65 19.41 -1.66
C LEU A 259 14.06 19.22 -2.25
N GLY A 260 15.11 19.31 -1.43
CA GLY A 260 16.48 19.03 -1.87
C GLY A 260 16.70 17.57 -2.28
N GLU A 261 16.11 16.61 -1.57
CA GLU A 261 16.20 15.18 -1.93
C GLU A 261 15.42 14.87 -3.22
N LEU A 262 14.27 15.52 -3.44
CA LEU A 262 13.49 15.41 -4.67
C LEU A 262 14.20 16.03 -5.88
N ASP A 263 14.76 17.23 -5.72
CA ASP A 263 15.57 17.90 -6.75
C ASP A 263 16.80 17.05 -7.13
N ALA A 264 17.49 16.48 -6.15
CA ALA A 264 18.62 15.57 -6.37
C ALA A 264 18.21 14.26 -7.07
N ALA A 265 16.95 13.85 -6.98
CA ALA A 265 16.39 12.72 -7.73
C ALA A 265 15.93 13.11 -9.15
N GLY A 266 15.87 14.40 -9.48
CA GLY A 266 15.43 14.93 -10.76
C GLY A 266 13.92 15.18 -10.87
N VAL A 267 13.22 15.30 -9.72
CA VAL A 267 11.78 15.60 -9.69
C VAL A 267 11.57 17.11 -9.78
N ASP A 268 10.68 17.56 -10.67
CA ASP A 268 10.22 18.95 -10.70
C ASP A 268 9.31 19.23 -9.50
N THR A 269 9.68 20.24 -8.73
CA THR A 269 9.05 20.65 -7.48
C THR A 269 8.39 22.02 -7.58
N SER A 270 8.31 22.61 -8.79
CA SER A 270 7.82 23.98 -9.02
C SER A 270 6.39 24.21 -8.51
N GLU A 271 5.55 23.18 -8.58
CA GLU A 271 4.12 23.26 -8.26
C GLU A 271 3.81 22.92 -6.79
N ILE A 272 4.82 22.65 -5.96
CA ILE A 272 4.61 22.33 -4.54
C ILE A 272 4.20 23.58 -3.77
N LEU A 273 3.07 23.48 -3.07
CA LEU A 273 2.59 24.53 -2.18
C LEU A 273 3.39 24.55 -0.88
N ARG A 274 3.85 25.74 -0.48
CA ARG A 274 4.27 25.99 0.91
C ARG A 274 3.09 26.46 1.74
N THR A 275 2.84 25.79 2.85
CA THR A 275 1.75 26.11 3.78
C THR A 275 2.29 26.51 5.15
N GLU A 276 1.52 27.31 5.89
CA GLU A 276 1.85 27.56 7.30
C GLU A 276 1.84 26.25 8.10
N GLY A 277 2.70 26.12 9.12
CA GLY A 277 2.79 24.92 9.95
C GLY A 277 3.87 23.94 9.51
N ALA A 278 3.80 22.71 10.06
CA ALA A 278 4.82 21.70 9.88
C ALA A 278 4.62 20.88 8.60
N THR A 279 5.72 20.47 7.98
CA THR A 279 5.77 19.46 6.91
C THR A 279 5.27 18.11 7.44
N GLY A 280 4.70 17.29 6.55
CA GLY A 280 4.31 15.92 6.88
C GLY A 280 5.46 15.17 7.56
N THR A 281 5.14 14.39 8.59
CA THR A 281 6.15 13.75 9.43
C THR A 281 5.70 12.37 9.85
N THR A 282 6.60 11.41 9.79
CA THR A 282 6.39 10.07 10.33
C THR A 282 7.37 9.82 11.46
N VAL A 283 6.91 9.39 12.62
CA VAL A 283 7.77 8.96 13.73
C VAL A 283 7.76 7.44 13.77
N ILE A 284 8.93 6.86 13.56
CA ILE A 284 9.13 5.42 13.41
C ILE A 284 10.07 4.94 14.51
N THR A 285 9.61 4.00 15.34
CA THR A 285 10.48 3.28 16.28
C THR A 285 10.60 1.84 15.82
N VAL A 286 11.82 1.33 15.69
CA VAL A 286 12.09 -0.06 15.24
C VAL A 286 12.84 -0.79 16.33
N ASP A 287 12.43 -2.01 16.66
CA ASP A 287 13.11 -2.82 17.68
C ASP A 287 14.24 -3.71 17.13
N ALA A 288 14.86 -4.52 17.99
CA ALA A 288 15.94 -5.42 17.60
C ALA A 288 15.49 -6.62 16.75
N ASN A 289 14.19 -6.93 16.74
CA ASN A 289 13.59 -7.99 15.93
C ASN A 289 13.09 -7.46 14.58
N GLY A 290 13.10 -6.13 14.37
CA GLY A 290 12.57 -5.47 13.18
C GLY A 290 11.09 -5.10 13.28
N GLU A 291 10.44 -5.32 14.43
CA GLU A 291 9.09 -4.83 14.68
C GLU A 291 9.12 -3.30 14.77
N ASN A 292 8.05 -2.64 14.33
CA ASN A 292 7.99 -1.19 14.32
C ASN A 292 6.68 -0.62 14.86
N THR A 293 6.74 0.63 15.28
CA THR A 293 5.57 1.47 15.56
C THR A 293 5.71 2.73 14.73
N ILE A 294 4.63 3.10 14.03
CA ILE A 294 4.58 4.21 13.10
C ILE A 294 3.49 5.17 13.56
N VAL A 295 3.86 6.45 13.74
CA VAL A 295 2.90 7.53 13.98
C VAL A 295 3.04 8.54 12.85
N TYR A 296 1.99 8.65 12.05
CA TYR A 296 1.94 9.61 10.94
C TYR A 296 1.25 10.90 11.38
N SER A 297 1.89 12.03 11.09
CA SER A 297 1.30 13.36 11.20
C SER A 297 1.20 13.96 9.79
N PRO A 298 -0.02 14.20 9.27
CA PRO A 298 -0.17 14.71 7.91
C PRO A 298 0.48 16.06 7.65
N GLY A 299 0.60 16.92 8.66
CA GLY A 299 1.19 18.26 8.52
C GLY A 299 0.60 19.02 7.33
N ALA A 300 1.47 19.55 6.48
CA ALA A 300 1.12 20.23 5.23
C ALA A 300 0.37 19.35 4.22
N ASN A 301 0.62 18.04 4.17
CA ASN A 301 -0.10 17.13 3.25
C ASN A 301 -1.61 17.19 3.47
N GLY A 302 -2.03 17.32 4.74
CA GLY A 302 -3.45 17.45 5.11
C GLY A 302 -4.11 18.79 4.73
N LYS A 303 -3.36 19.73 4.13
CA LYS A 303 -3.83 21.08 3.75
C LYS A 303 -4.00 21.25 2.24
N VAL A 304 -3.59 20.27 1.46
CA VAL A 304 -3.81 20.28 0.01
C VAL A 304 -5.32 20.17 -0.23
N SER A 305 -5.88 21.10 -0.99
CA SER A 305 -7.33 21.19 -1.24
C SER A 305 -7.67 20.86 -2.69
N ALA A 306 -8.94 20.51 -2.95
CA ALA A 306 -9.45 20.41 -4.31
C ALA A 306 -9.27 21.70 -5.12
N GLY A 307 -9.33 22.87 -4.47
CA GLY A 307 -9.07 24.16 -5.13
C GLY A 307 -7.62 24.32 -5.60
N TYR A 308 -6.65 23.75 -4.86
CA TYR A 308 -5.27 23.66 -5.31
C TYR A 308 -5.15 22.79 -6.56
N VAL A 309 -5.78 21.62 -6.58
CA VAL A 309 -5.77 20.77 -7.79
C VAL A 309 -6.38 21.51 -8.98
N GLN A 310 -7.51 22.17 -8.77
CA GLN A 310 -8.19 22.93 -9.82
C GLN A 310 -7.33 24.07 -10.39
N SER A 311 -6.49 24.72 -9.56
CA SER A 311 -5.57 25.76 -10.04
C SER A 311 -4.39 25.22 -10.85
N HIS A 312 -4.12 23.91 -10.79
CA HIS A 312 -3.06 23.22 -11.54
C HIS A 312 -3.61 22.30 -12.63
N ARG A 313 -4.91 22.38 -12.94
CA ARG A 313 -5.58 21.48 -13.89
C ARG A 313 -4.88 21.44 -15.25
N ASP A 314 -4.51 22.59 -15.80
CA ASP A 314 -3.86 22.66 -17.11
C ASP A 314 -2.49 21.96 -17.10
N ALA A 315 -1.71 22.14 -16.02
CA ALA A 315 -0.41 21.48 -15.87
C ALA A 315 -0.55 19.96 -15.64
N LEU A 316 -1.61 19.52 -14.97
CA LEU A 316 -1.96 18.10 -14.83
C LEU A 316 -2.41 17.50 -16.18
N ALA A 317 -3.15 18.25 -16.99
CA ALA A 317 -3.63 17.81 -18.30
C ALA A 317 -2.50 17.62 -19.33
N ASP A 318 -1.37 18.31 -19.16
CA ASP A 318 -0.17 18.14 -19.98
C ASP A 318 0.61 16.84 -19.63
N ALA A 319 0.24 16.15 -18.56
CA ALA A 319 0.87 14.89 -18.17
C ALA A 319 0.41 13.72 -19.06
N SER A 320 1.27 12.72 -19.25
CA SER A 320 0.88 11.46 -19.91
C SER A 320 0.16 10.51 -18.94
N VAL A 321 0.56 10.54 -17.67
CA VAL A 321 0.00 9.71 -16.61
C VAL A 321 0.02 10.46 -15.28
N LEU A 322 -1.03 10.24 -14.47
CA LEU A 322 -1.14 10.72 -13.10
C LEU A 322 -1.01 9.54 -12.13
N GLY A 323 -0.07 9.65 -11.18
CA GLY A 323 0.03 8.76 -10.02
C GLY A 323 -0.66 9.35 -8.79
N LEU A 324 -1.48 8.55 -8.13
CA LEU A 324 -2.17 8.89 -6.88
C LEU A 324 -1.90 7.88 -5.77
N CYS A 325 -1.91 8.36 -4.53
CA CYS A 325 -1.97 7.55 -3.31
C CYS A 325 -2.93 8.20 -2.31
N LEU A 326 -3.20 7.53 -1.19
CA LEU A 326 -4.24 7.92 -0.23
C LEU A 326 -3.70 8.66 1.01
N GLU A 327 -2.50 9.23 0.94
CA GLU A 327 -1.90 10.03 2.05
C GLU A 327 -2.26 11.53 2.01
N SER A 328 -2.96 11.96 0.96
CA SER A 328 -3.55 13.29 0.81
C SER A 328 -5.06 13.27 1.16
N PRO A 329 -5.68 14.42 1.46
CA PRO A 329 -7.12 14.48 1.72
C PRO A 329 -7.93 13.86 0.57
N MET A 330 -8.93 13.05 0.90
CA MET A 330 -9.72 12.32 -0.11
C MET A 330 -10.34 13.24 -1.17
N THR A 331 -10.79 14.44 -0.76
CA THR A 331 -11.33 15.45 -1.69
C THR A 331 -10.30 15.93 -2.72
N THR A 332 -9.02 15.95 -2.36
CA THR A 332 -7.91 16.28 -3.26
C THR A 332 -7.62 15.14 -4.21
N VAL A 333 -7.62 13.89 -3.71
CA VAL A 333 -7.40 12.70 -4.53
C VAL A 333 -8.49 12.56 -5.59
N ILE A 334 -9.76 12.69 -5.20
CA ILE A 334 -10.91 12.65 -6.12
C ILE A 334 -10.80 13.76 -7.17
N ALA A 335 -10.57 15.01 -6.75
CA ALA A 335 -10.47 16.14 -7.68
C ALA A 335 -9.33 15.97 -8.69
N ALA A 336 -8.20 15.37 -8.28
CA ALA A 336 -7.08 15.11 -9.17
C ALA A 336 -7.40 14.00 -10.17
N ALA A 337 -8.02 12.91 -9.70
CA ALA A 337 -8.47 11.82 -10.57
C ALA A 337 -9.49 12.32 -11.60
N GLU A 338 -10.54 13.03 -11.17
CA GLU A 338 -11.56 13.60 -12.06
C GLU A 338 -10.98 14.55 -13.10
N ALA A 339 -10.10 15.47 -12.68
CA ALA A 339 -9.49 16.44 -13.58
C ALA A 339 -8.63 15.77 -14.66
N ALA A 340 -7.74 14.85 -14.24
CA ALA A 340 -6.85 14.13 -15.14
C ALA A 340 -7.64 13.22 -16.10
N HIS A 341 -8.58 12.44 -15.58
CA HIS A 341 -9.38 11.52 -16.37
C HIS A 341 -10.24 12.25 -17.42
N ALA A 342 -10.84 13.39 -17.04
CA ALA A 342 -11.63 14.20 -17.97
C ALA A 342 -10.81 14.78 -19.14
N ASP A 343 -9.51 15.01 -18.93
CA ASP A 343 -8.59 15.51 -19.96
C ASP A 343 -7.85 14.37 -20.70
N GLY A 344 -8.18 13.11 -20.41
CA GLY A 344 -7.64 11.93 -21.08
C GLY A 344 -6.27 11.47 -20.58
N VAL A 345 -5.81 11.99 -19.44
CA VAL A 345 -4.60 11.55 -18.75
C VAL A 345 -4.90 10.22 -18.05
N THR A 346 -4.03 9.23 -18.22
CA THR A 346 -4.22 7.92 -17.54
C THR A 346 -4.04 8.08 -16.03
N VAL A 347 -5.02 7.65 -15.24
CA VAL A 347 -4.98 7.73 -13.77
C VAL A 347 -4.63 6.39 -13.15
N LEU A 348 -3.46 6.28 -12.52
CA LEU A 348 -3.01 5.11 -11.77
C LEU A 348 -3.08 5.39 -10.26
N LEU A 349 -4.02 4.74 -9.59
CA LEU A 349 -4.21 4.86 -8.14
C LEU A 349 -3.52 3.70 -7.42
N ASN A 350 -2.56 4.02 -6.55
CA ASN A 350 -2.15 3.09 -5.51
C ASN A 350 -3.06 3.28 -4.28
N GLU A 351 -3.85 2.26 -3.97
CA GLU A 351 -4.77 2.22 -2.84
C GLU A 351 -3.99 2.02 -1.53
N SER A 352 -3.23 3.04 -1.13
CA SER A 352 -2.37 2.97 0.05
C SER A 352 -2.21 4.34 0.70
N PRO A 353 -2.43 4.48 2.03
CA PRO A 353 -2.89 3.44 2.96
C PRO A 353 -4.29 2.90 2.65
N PHE A 354 -4.55 1.67 3.09
CA PHE A 354 -5.76 0.92 2.79
C PHE A 354 -7.05 1.59 3.30
N LEU A 355 -8.09 1.55 2.47
CA LEU A 355 -9.48 1.90 2.73
C LEU A 355 -10.38 0.70 2.37
N PRO A 356 -11.26 0.25 3.28
CA PRO A 356 -12.17 -0.86 3.00
C PRO A 356 -13.15 -0.60 1.84
N GLU A 357 -13.45 0.67 1.56
CA GLU A 357 -14.36 1.09 0.52
C GLU A 357 -13.85 2.39 -0.12
N LEU A 358 -13.67 2.37 -1.45
CA LEU A 358 -13.28 3.53 -2.22
C LEU A 358 -14.52 4.34 -2.60
N PRO A 359 -14.48 5.70 -2.52
CA PRO A 359 -15.55 6.54 -3.02
C PRO A 359 -15.84 6.25 -4.50
N HIS A 360 -17.12 6.19 -4.85
CA HIS A 360 -17.55 5.88 -6.21
C HIS A 360 -16.94 6.84 -7.24
N GLU A 361 -16.86 8.13 -6.94
CA GLU A 361 -16.27 9.14 -7.82
C GLU A 361 -14.79 8.87 -8.12
N LEU A 362 -14.05 8.35 -7.13
CA LEU A 362 -12.64 7.97 -7.29
C LEU A 362 -12.51 6.75 -8.19
N VAL A 363 -13.35 5.73 -7.97
CA VAL A 363 -13.37 4.51 -8.79
C VAL A 363 -13.66 4.86 -10.25
N THR A 364 -14.69 5.67 -10.51
CA THR A 364 -15.09 6.04 -11.88
C THR A 364 -14.08 6.92 -12.61
N SER A 365 -13.19 7.59 -11.87
CA SER A 365 -12.18 8.50 -12.43
C SER A 365 -10.77 7.92 -12.39
N THR A 366 -10.65 6.62 -12.11
CA THR A 366 -9.37 5.91 -12.02
C THR A 366 -9.30 4.84 -13.10
N ASP A 367 -8.23 4.88 -13.89
CA ASP A 367 -8.04 3.98 -15.02
C ASP A 367 -7.42 2.63 -14.63
N ILE A 368 -6.58 2.63 -13.60
CA ILE A 368 -5.80 1.48 -13.17
C ILE A 368 -5.69 1.48 -11.64
N LEU A 369 -6.09 0.38 -11.02
CA LEU A 369 -5.93 0.15 -9.57
C LEU A 369 -4.61 -0.57 -9.29
N LEU A 370 -3.84 -0.14 -8.30
CA LEU A 370 -2.68 -0.84 -7.77
C LEU A 370 -2.84 -1.12 -6.28
N VAL A 371 -2.86 -2.41 -5.94
CA VAL A 371 -3.04 -2.95 -4.59
C VAL A 371 -2.00 -4.04 -4.32
N ASN A 372 -1.63 -4.25 -3.07
CA ASN A 372 -0.93 -5.46 -2.65
C ASN A 372 -1.89 -6.63 -2.40
N GLU A 373 -1.34 -7.80 -2.08
CA GLU A 373 -2.10 -9.02 -1.87
C GLU A 373 -3.11 -8.94 -0.72
N HIS A 374 -2.76 -8.28 0.38
CA HIS A 374 -3.60 -8.12 1.56
C HIS A 374 -4.67 -7.05 1.33
N GLU A 375 -4.30 -5.96 0.65
CA GLU A 375 -5.22 -4.90 0.21
C GLU A 375 -6.27 -5.49 -0.76
N ALA A 376 -5.83 -6.27 -1.75
CA ALA A 376 -6.72 -6.96 -2.69
C ALA A 376 -7.64 -7.96 -1.98
N ALA A 377 -7.11 -8.75 -1.03
CA ALA A 377 -7.93 -9.71 -0.29
C ALA A 377 -9.03 -9.03 0.53
N GLN A 378 -8.69 -7.92 1.19
CA GLN A 378 -9.65 -7.16 1.98
C GLN A 378 -10.66 -6.42 1.11
N LEU A 379 -10.21 -5.76 0.04
CA LEU A 379 -11.06 -4.98 -0.86
C LEU A 379 -12.08 -5.85 -1.61
N LEU A 380 -11.66 -7.06 -2.01
CA LEU A 380 -12.45 -7.98 -2.83
C LEU A 380 -13.07 -9.12 -2.02
N GLU A 381 -12.92 -9.12 -0.70
CA GLU A 381 -13.39 -10.16 0.23
C GLU A 381 -12.92 -11.58 -0.19
N LEU A 382 -11.62 -11.72 -0.48
CA LEU A 382 -10.99 -13.00 -0.81
C LEU A 382 -10.49 -13.69 0.46
N ASP A 383 -10.47 -15.03 0.44
CA ASP A 383 -9.78 -15.80 1.46
C ASP A 383 -8.26 -15.68 1.25
N GLU A 384 -7.55 -15.09 2.21
CA GLU A 384 -6.08 -15.07 2.18
C GLU A 384 -5.52 -16.48 2.33
N PRO A 385 -4.57 -16.90 1.49
CA PRO A 385 -3.97 -18.22 1.57
C PRO A 385 -3.12 -18.37 2.84
N ASP A 386 -3.27 -19.51 3.52
CA ASP A 386 -2.45 -19.87 4.67
C ASP A 386 -0.96 -19.83 4.30
N GLY A 387 -0.17 -19.05 5.04
CA GLY A 387 1.26 -18.90 4.79
C GLY A 387 1.62 -17.98 3.62
N GLY A 388 0.65 -17.29 3.01
CA GLY A 388 0.88 -16.24 2.02
C GLY A 388 1.20 -16.74 0.61
N ASP A 389 1.01 -18.01 0.29
CA ASP A 389 1.26 -18.56 -1.05
C ASP A 389 0.08 -18.30 -2.00
N TRP A 390 0.25 -17.34 -2.91
CA TRP A 390 -0.77 -16.91 -3.87
C TRP A 390 -0.74 -17.71 -5.19
N SER A 391 0.09 -18.75 -5.30
CA SER A 391 0.20 -19.57 -6.51
C SER A 391 -1.07 -20.36 -6.84
N GLY A 392 -1.87 -20.69 -5.82
CA GLY A 392 -3.15 -21.41 -5.95
C GLY A 392 -4.39 -20.52 -6.05
N CYS A 393 -4.23 -19.19 -6.09
CA CYS A 393 -5.34 -18.25 -6.16
C CYS A 393 -6.13 -18.40 -7.48
N ASP A 394 -7.46 -18.34 -7.39
CA ASP A 394 -8.35 -18.31 -8.56
C ASP A 394 -8.40 -16.89 -9.14
N TRP A 395 -7.43 -16.61 -10.02
CA TRP A 395 -7.30 -15.30 -10.64
C TRP A 395 -8.46 -14.94 -11.58
N ASP A 396 -9.26 -15.91 -12.05
CA ASP A 396 -10.45 -15.62 -12.85
C ASP A 396 -11.59 -15.06 -11.98
N ASP A 397 -11.72 -15.52 -10.72
CA ASP A 397 -12.61 -14.89 -9.71
C ASP A 397 -12.12 -13.48 -9.37
N VAL A 398 -10.81 -13.30 -9.15
CA VAL A 398 -10.23 -11.97 -8.85
C VAL A 398 -10.51 -10.97 -9.98
N VAL A 399 -10.32 -11.38 -11.25
CA VAL A 399 -10.65 -10.55 -12.42
C VAL A 399 -12.12 -10.15 -12.41
N SER A 400 -13.01 -11.08 -12.11
CA SER A 400 -14.46 -10.83 -12.06
C SER A 400 -14.81 -9.84 -10.95
N ARG A 401 -14.23 -9.99 -9.76
CA ARG A 401 -14.49 -9.09 -8.63
C ARG A 401 -13.90 -7.70 -8.82
N ILE A 402 -12.73 -7.57 -9.45
CA ILE A 402 -12.17 -6.25 -9.80
C ILE A 402 -13.07 -5.54 -10.82
N ALA A 403 -13.58 -6.27 -11.81
CA ALA A 403 -14.54 -5.73 -12.77
C ALA A 403 -15.86 -5.30 -12.09
N ASP A 404 -16.40 -6.12 -11.19
CA ASP A 404 -17.61 -5.81 -10.42
C ASP A 404 -17.40 -4.60 -9.49
N TYR A 405 -16.17 -4.41 -8.97
CA TYR A 405 -15.81 -3.24 -8.17
C TYR A 405 -15.79 -1.94 -9.00
N GLY A 406 -15.51 -2.05 -10.31
CA GLY A 406 -15.54 -0.93 -11.26
C GLY A 406 -14.23 -0.70 -12.02
N PHE A 407 -13.26 -1.61 -11.95
CA PHE A 407 -11.98 -1.48 -12.63
C PHE A 407 -11.81 -2.51 -13.75
N GLU A 408 -11.38 -2.07 -14.93
CA GLU A 408 -11.03 -2.99 -16.03
C GLU A 408 -9.54 -3.35 -16.03
N ARG A 409 -8.73 -2.54 -15.36
CA ARG A 409 -7.27 -2.68 -15.27
C ARG A 409 -6.81 -2.60 -13.83
N ALA A 410 -5.96 -3.53 -13.42
CA ALA A 410 -5.37 -3.52 -12.11
C ALA A 410 -3.99 -4.19 -12.08
N ILE A 411 -3.21 -3.88 -11.05
CA ILE A 411 -2.03 -4.65 -10.65
C ILE A 411 -2.23 -5.09 -9.21
N VAL A 412 -2.08 -6.39 -8.97
CA VAL A 412 -1.96 -6.96 -7.63
C VAL A 412 -0.49 -7.34 -7.41
N THR A 413 0.23 -6.61 -6.57
CA THR A 413 1.58 -7.01 -6.15
C THR A 413 1.50 -8.11 -5.10
N LEU A 414 2.45 -9.04 -5.11
CA LEU A 414 2.43 -10.27 -4.29
C LEU A 414 3.77 -10.48 -3.56
N GLY A 415 4.36 -9.38 -3.09
CA GLY A 415 5.67 -9.39 -2.45
C GLY A 415 6.75 -10.13 -3.25
N ASP A 416 7.34 -11.16 -2.62
CA ASP A 416 8.41 -11.96 -3.21
C ASP A 416 7.92 -12.97 -4.27
N GLN A 417 6.63 -13.01 -4.57
CA GLN A 417 6.05 -13.87 -5.61
C GLN A 417 5.80 -13.11 -6.93
N GLY A 418 6.12 -11.81 -6.98
CA GLY A 418 6.00 -10.98 -8.17
C GLY A 418 4.69 -10.18 -8.17
N SER A 419 4.00 -10.14 -9.31
CA SER A 419 2.72 -9.44 -9.41
C SER A 419 1.81 -10.09 -10.45
N VAL A 420 0.53 -9.74 -10.40
CA VAL A 420 -0.45 -10.09 -11.45
C VAL A 420 -1.01 -8.82 -12.05
N VAL A 421 -0.97 -8.73 -13.37
CA VAL A 421 -1.54 -7.64 -14.15
C VAL A 421 -2.88 -8.09 -14.70
N ILE A 422 -3.93 -7.32 -14.46
CA ILE A 422 -5.28 -7.53 -14.97
C ILE A 422 -5.57 -6.46 -16.00
N GLU A 423 -5.94 -6.86 -17.20
CA GLU A 423 -6.31 -5.96 -18.29
C GLU A 423 -7.15 -6.71 -19.33
N ASN A 424 -8.20 -6.06 -19.85
CA ASN A 424 -9.14 -6.65 -20.83
C ASN A 424 -9.80 -7.95 -20.32
N TYR A 425 -10.20 -7.98 -19.05
CA TYR A 425 -10.80 -9.15 -18.37
C TYR A 425 -9.92 -10.41 -18.45
N ARG A 426 -8.59 -10.22 -18.49
CA ARG A 426 -7.58 -11.29 -18.45
C ARG A 426 -6.52 -10.92 -17.44
N TRP A 427 -5.82 -11.93 -16.94
CA TRP A 427 -4.71 -11.74 -16.03
C TRP A 427 -3.41 -12.30 -16.61
N TYR A 428 -2.29 -11.68 -16.22
CA TYR A 428 -0.94 -12.03 -16.64
C TYR A 428 -0.02 -12.05 -15.42
N ARG A 429 0.69 -13.15 -15.21
CA ARG A 429 1.70 -13.25 -14.16
C ARG A 429 2.98 -12.51 -14.57
N VAL A 430 3.54 -11.76 -13.64
CA VAL A 430 4.88 -11.18 -13.73
C VAL A 430 5.74 -11.81 -12.64
N ASP A 431 6.80 -12.49 -13.05
CA ASP A 431 7.73 -13.13 -12.13
C ASP A 431 8.54 -12.10 -11.34
N VAL A 432 8.88 -12.45 -10.09
CA VAL A 432 9.79 -11.67 -9.26
C VAL A 432 11.24 -11.72 -9.77
N ALA A 433 11.96 -10.61 -9.69
CA ALA A 433 13.42 -10.64 -9.75
C ALA A 433 13.99 -11.18 -8.42
N LYS A 434 14.41 -12.46 -8.40
CA LYS A 434 14.92 -13.12 -7.19
C LYS A 434 16.23 -12.52 -6.70
N VAL A 435 16.18 -11.77 -5.60
CA VAL A 435 17.34 -11.10 -5.01
C VAL A 435 17.51 -11.45 -3.52
N PRO A 436 18.73 -11.33 -2.95
CA PRO A 436 18.91 -11.37 -1.51
C PRO A 436 18.40 -10.05 -0.90
N ALA A 437 17.11 -10.01 -0.59
CA ALA A 437 16.45 -8.84 0.01
C ALA A 437 17.09 -8.49 1.37
N LYS A 438 17.29 -7.20 1.61
CA LYS A 438 17.80 -6.64 2.87
C LYS A 438 16.73 -5.82 3.59
N ASP A 439 15.96 -5.06 2.84
CA ASP A 439 14.89 -4.19 3.36
C ASP A 439 13.90 -3.96 2.21
N THR A 440 12.61 -4.21 2.48
CA THR A 440 11.52 -4.08 1.49
C THR A 440 10.83 -2.72 1.55
N THR A 441 11.29 -1.83 2.43
CA THR A 441 10.76 -0.47 2.56
C THR A 441 10.90 0.28 1.24
N GLY A 442 9.77 0.79 0.72
CA GLY A 442 9.73 1.53 -0.53
C GLY A 442 9.73 0.67 -1.81
N CYS A 443 9.77 -0.67 -1.72
CA CYS A 443 9.69 -1.52 -2.91
C CYS A 443 8.38 -1.33 -3.70
N GLY A 444 7.25 -1.15 -3.01
CA GLY A 444 5.97 -0.82 -3.64
C GLY A 444 6.00 0.54 -4.33
N ASP A 445 6.64 1.54 -3.72
CA ASP A 445 6.79 2.87 -4.33
C ASP A 445 7.73 2.83 -5.55
N ALA A 446 8.82 2.06 -5.49
CA ALA A 446 9.71 1.82 -6.61
C ALA A 446 8.99 1.10 -7.77
N PHE A 447 8.15 0.12 -7.43
CA PHE A 447 7.32 -0.58 -8.40
C PHE A 447 6.37 0.40 -9.08
N MET A 448 5.60 1.16 -8.30
CA MET A 448 4.63 2.15 -8.78
C MET A 448 5.30 3.24 -9.63
N GLY A 449 6.42 3.82 -9.18
CA GLY A 449 7.20 4.79 -9.95
C GLY A 449 7.70 4.24 -11.30
N THR A 450 8.06 2.96 -11.34
CA THR A 450 8.44 2.30 -12.60
C THR A 450 7.24 2.10 -13.52
N VAL A 451 6.08 1.73 -12.97
CA VAL A 451 4.85 1.59 -13.76
C VAL A 451 4.45 2.93 -14.37
N LEU A 452 4.47 4.01 -13.59
CA LEU A 452 4.25 5.38 -14.07
C LEU A 452 5.21 5.73 -15.21
N SER A 453 6.50 5.46 -15.04
CA SER A 453 7.52 5.73 -16.07
C SER A 453 7.27 4.95 -17.36
N GLY A 454 6.89 3.67 -17.25
CA GLY A 454 6.57 2.82 -18.39
C GLY A 454 5.33 3.31 -19.15
N LEU A 455 4.26 3.65 -18.43
CA LEU A 455 3.02 4.18 -19.03
C LEU A 455 3.27 5.53 -19.72
N ALA A 456 4.02 6.43 -19.10
CA ALA A 456 4.42 7.71 -19.72
C ALA A 456 5.24 7.50 -21.00
N ALA A 457 6.08 6.47 -21.05
CA ALA A 457 6.84 6.09 -22.23
C ALA A 457 6.01 5.35 -23.31
N GLY A 458 4.71 5.13 -23.07
CA GLY A 458 3.81 4.44 -24.00
C GLY A 458 3.90 2.92 -23.97
N TYR A 459 4.54 2.33 -22.96
CA TYR A 459 4.52 0.88 -22.75
C TYR A 459 3.18 0.42 -22.20
N SER A 460 2.82 -0.83 -22.48
CA SER A 460 1.64 -1.45 -21.88
C SER A 460 1.79 -1.64 -20.37
N LEU A 461 0.67 -1.86 -19.67
CA LEU A 461 0.67 -2.11 -18.23
C LEU A 461 1.52 -3.33 -17.86
N LEU A 462 1.44 -4.40 -18.65
CA LEU A 462 2.23 -5.61 -18.46
C LEU A 462 3.74 -5.35 -18.62
N GLU A 463 4.14 -4.65 -19.69
CA GLU A 463 5.54 -4.32 -19.93
C GLU A 463 6.12 -3.42 -18.84
N SER A 464 5.30 -2.48 -18.36
CA SER A 464 5.66 -1.59 -17.25
C SER A 464 5.84 -2.36 -15.94
N ALA A 465 4.94 -3.30 -15.62
CA ALA A 465 5.06 -4.18 -14.46
C ALA A 465 6.28 -5.12 -14.55
N GLN A 466 6.63 -5.60 -15.75
CA GLN A 466 7.83 -6.42 -15.96
C GLN A 466 9.11 -5.64 -15.63
N MET A 467 9.22 -4.38 -16.03
CA MET A 467 10.33 -3.51 -15.60
C MET A 467 10.30 -3.27 -14.09
N ALA A 468 9.11 -2.98 -13.55
CA ALA A 468 8.91 -2.69 -12.14
C ALA A 468 9.38 -3.83 -11.21
N SER A 469 9.21 -5.10 -11.62
CA SER A 469 9.73 -6.25 -10.88
C SER A 469 11.26 -6.19 -10.66
N TYR A 470 12.03 -5.76 -11.67
CA TYR A 470 13.48 -5.62 -11.54
C TYR A 470 13.88 -4.39 -10.74
N VAL A 471 13.21 -3.25 -10.94
CA VAL A 471 13.51 -2.02 -10.20
C VAL A 471 13.19 -2.18 -8.71
N ALA A 472 12.03 -2.76 -8.37
CA ALA A 472 11.67 -3.08 -6.99
C ALA A 472 12.62 -4.14 -6.40
N GLY A 473 12.99 -5.17 -7.17
CA GLY A 473 14.01 -6.14 -6.75
C GLY A 473 15.36 -5.49 -6.48
N TYR A 474 15.79 -4.52 -7.29
CA TYR A 474 17.00 -3.75 -7.01
C TYR A 474 16.88 -2.93 -5.72
N ALA A 475 15.76 -2.25 -5.50
CA ALA A 475 15.49 -1.48 -4.28
C ALA A 475 15.58 -2.38 -3.03
N ALA A 476 15.00 -3.58 -3.10
CA ALA A 476 14.99 -4.55 -2.00
C ALA A 476 16.39 -4.96 -1.49
N THR A 477 17.45 -4.75 -2.29
CA THR A 477 18.84 -5.12 -1.93
C THR A 477 19.59 -4.05 -1.13
N ARG A 478 18.93 -2.91 -0.87
CA ARG A 478 19.43 -1.72 -0.18
C ARG A 478 18.51 -1.37 0.99
N LEU A 479 18.92 -0.42 1.82
CA LEU A 479 18.19 -0.01 3.03
C LEU A 479 17.44 1.30 2.78
N GLY A 480 16.22 1.39 3.28
CA GLY A 480 15.34 2.57 3.23
C GLY A 480 14.64 2.78 1.89
N ALA A 481 13.67 3.69 1.86
CA ALA A 481 12.89 4.03 0.65
C ALA A 481 13.72 4.78 -0.39
N GLN A 482 13.71 6.11 -0.44
CA GLN A 482 14.35 6.87 -1.54
C GLN A 482 15.85 6.59 -1.70
N ALA A 483 16.54 6.26 -0.60
CA ALA A 483 17.95 5.89 -0.61
C ALA A 483 18.24 4.53 -1.28
N SER A 484 17.24 3.66 -1.46
CA SER A 484 17.40 2.38 -2.16
C SER A 484 17.16 2.48 -3.67
N PHE A 485 16.49 3.55 -4.14
CA PHE A 485 16.13 3.70 -5.54
C PHE A 485 17.37 3.98 -6.40
N GLY A 486 17.53 3.22 -7.48
CA GLY A 486 18.65 3.35 -8.41
C GLY A 486 18.25 4.00 -9.71
N SER A 487 19.24 4.50 -10.44
CA SER A 487 19.04 4.87 -11.84
C SER A 487 18.79 3.65 -12.73
N ALA A 488 18.28 3.87 -13.95
CA ALA A 488 18.19 2.81 -14.95
C ALA A 488 19.55 2.11 -15.14
N ALA A 489 20.65 2.87 -15.23
CA ALA A 489 22.01 2.35 -15.33
C ALA A 489 22.41 1.48 -14.13
N ASP A 490 22.07 1.86 -12.90
CA ASP A 490 22.38 1.08 -11.72
C ASP A 490 21.65 -0.26 -11.69
N VAL A 491 20.35 -0.24 -12.04
CA VAL A 491 19.51 -1.45 -12.12
C VAL A 491 20.06 -2.38 -13.18
N LEU A 492 20.37 -1.86 -14.37
CA LEU A 492 20.98 -2.60 -15.47
C LEU A 492 22.31 -3.26 -15.07
N ALA A 493 23.19 -2.51 -14.39
CA ALA A 493 24.48 -3.01 -13.94
C ALA A 493 24.34 -4.08 -12.84
N TYR A 494 23.29 -4.03 -12.03
CA TYR A 494 23.06 -5.06 -11.01
C TYR A 494 22.64 -6.40 -11.62
N PHE A 495 21.84 -6.36 -12.69
CA PHE A 495 21.32 -7.54 -13.40
C PHE A 495 22.05 -7.87 -14.71
N SER A 496 23.20 -7.23 -14.97
CA SER A 496 24.13 -7.63 -16.03
C SER A 496 24.96 -8.81 -15.53
N ALA A 497 24.79 -9.97 -16.16
CA ALA A 497 25.53 -11.19 -15.85
C ALA A 497 27.04 -11.04 -16.02
#